data_AF-A0A3A4QVL2-F1
#
_entry.id   AF-A0A3A4QVL2-F1
#
_cell.length_a   1.000
_cell.length_b   1.000
_cell.length_c   1.000
_cell.angle_alpha   90.00
_cell.angle_beta   90.00
_cell.angle_gamma   90.00
#
_symmetry.space_group_name_H-M   'P 1'
#
loop_
_entity.id
_entity.type
_entity.pdbx_description
1 polymer ?
#
loop_
_entity_poly.entity_id
_entity_poly.type
_entity_poly.pdbx_seq_one_letter_code
_entity_poly.pdbx_strand_id
1 'polypeptide(L)' 'MKTITERELKEFFSQLNEFEMELMLKEKQDLFLDMYNSWLQSNDTNLKGKINQLAEELMQLDPTFKFKFLM' A
#
# COMPACT_ATOMS: atom_id res chain seq x y z
N MET A 1 -30.64 -13.64 -22.51
CA MET A 1 -29.72 -13.58 -21.36
C MET A 1 -28.45 -14.31 -21.74
N LYS A 2 -27.30 -13.64 -21.79
CA LYS A 2 -26.01 -14.34 -21.86
C LYS A 2 -25.76 -14.93 -20.46
N THR A 3 -25.67 -16.25 -20.37
CA THR A 3 -25.21 -16.94 -19.16
C THR A 3 -23.70 -16.73 -19.07
N ILE A 4 -23.26 -16.02 -18.03
CA ILE A 4 -21.85 -15.88 -17.70
C ILE A 4 -21.34 -17.27 -17.31
N THR A 5 -20.26 -17.71 -17.95
CA THR A 5 -19.64 -19.01 -17.67
C THR A 5 -18.78 -18.93 -16.41
N GLU A 6 -18.58 -20.05 -15.71
CA GLU A 6 -17.68 -20.12 -14.54
C GLU A 6 -16.27 -19.60 -14.85
N ARG A 7 -15.82 -19.76 -16.10
CA ARG A 7 -14.53 -19.25 -16.56
C ARG A 7 -14.48 -17.71 -16.57
N GLU A 8 -15.50 -17.07 -17.14
CA GLU A 8 -15.62 -15.60 -17.16
C GLU A 8 -15.75 -15.03 -15.74
N LEU A 9 -16.45 -15.73 -14.85
CA LEU A 9 -16.55 -15.38 -13.43
C LEU A 9 -15.18 -15.47 -12.73
N LYS A 10 -14.42 -16.54 -12.98
CA LYS A 10 -13.08 -16.72 -12.39
C LYS A 10 -12.08 -15.67 -12.87
N GLU A 11 -12.12 -15.33 -14.16
CA GLU A 11 -11.29 -14.26 -14.74
C GLU A 11 -11.65 -12.91 -14.13
N PHE A 12 -12.95 -12.62 -13.96
CA PHE A 12 -13.41 -11.41 -13.29
C PHE A 12 -12.93 -11.32 -11.83
N PHE A 13 -13.05 -12.39 -11.04
CA PHE A 13 -12.54 -12.40 -9.67
C PHE A 13 -11.02 -12.23 -9.59
N SER A 14 -10.26 -12.76 -10.56
CA SER A 14 -8.82 -12.55 -10.63
C SER A 14 -8.48 -11.07 -10.84
N GLN A 15 -9.14 -10.41 -11.79
CA GLN A 15 -8.95 -8.99 -12.07
C GLN A 15 -9.37 -8.12 -10.88
N LEU A 16 -10.44 -8.51 -10.19
CA LEU A 16 -10.94 -7.79 -9.02
C LEU A 16 -9.95 -7.89 -7.86
N ASN A 17 -9.37 -9.07 -7.61
CA ASN A 17 -8.32 -9.25 -6.60
C ASN A 17 -7.05 -8.43 -6.94
N GLU A 18 -6.64 -8.40 -8.20
CA GLU A 18 -5.50 -7.58 -8.65
C GLU A 18 -5.76 -6.10 -8.37
N PHE A 19 -6.95 -5.61 -8.73
CA PHE A 19 -7.35 -4.24 -8.48
C PHE A 19 -7.41 -3.90 -6.98
N GLU A 20 -7.96 -4.79 -6.15
CA GLU A 20 -7.98 -4.62 -4.69
C GLU A 20 -6.58 -4.53 -4.11
N MET A 21 -5.64 -5.36 -4.58
CA MET A 21 -4.24 -5.30 -4.15
C MET A 21 -3.57 -3.98 -4.55
N GLU A 22 -3.79 -3.50 -5.78
CA GLU A 22 -3.28 -2.20 -6.23
C GLU A 22 -3.86 -1.04 -5.42
N LEU A 23 -5.16 -1.09 -5.11
CA LEU A 23 -5.82 -0.08 -4.29
C LEU A 23 -5.24 -0.05 -2.87
N MET A 24 -5.10 -1.22 -2.23
CA MET A 24 -4.50 -1.32 -0.89
C MET A 24 -3.06 -0.82 -0.86
N LEU A 25 -2.27 -1.14 -1.90
CA LEU A 25 -0.90 -0.64 -2.00
C LEU A 25 -0.88 0.89 -2.05
N LYS A 26 -1.73 1.47 -2.90
CA LYS A 26 -1.85 2.92 -3.05
C LYS A 26 -2.27 3.59 -1.74
N GLU A 27 -3.28 3.06 -1.05
CA GLU A 27 -3.73 3.60 0.24
C GLU A 27 -2.61 3.58 1.29
N LYS A 28 -1.80 2.51 1.33
CA LYS A 28 -0.63 2.45 2.22
C LYS A 28 0.45 3.46 1.85
N GLN A 29 0.70 3.68 0.56
CA GLN A 29 1.64 4.68 0.08
C GLN A 29 1.18 6.10 0.43
N ASP A 30 -0.10 6.42 0.25
CA ASP A 30 -0.68 7.72 0.60
C ASP A 30 -0.59 7.95 2.12
N LEU A 31 -0.94 6.95 2.94
CA LEU A 31 -0.80 7.01 4.39
C LEU A 31 0.66 7.27 4.82
N PHE A 32 1.61 6.61 4.16
CA PHE A 32 3.02 6.81 4.41
C PHE A 32 3.46 8.26 4.16
N LEU A 33 3.02 8.84 3.04
CA LEU A 33 3.33 10.23 2.69
C LEU A 33 2.72 11.22 3.70
N ASP A 34 1.48 10.99 4.12
CA ASP A 34 0.80 11.83 5.11
C ASP A 34 1.50 11.80 6.47
N MET A 35 1.87 10.60 6.92
CA MET A 35 2.63 10.44 8.16
C MET A 35 4.00 11.08 8.07
N TYR A 36 4.71 10.90 6.94
CA TYR A 36 6.01 11.50 6.71
C TYR A 36 5.95 13.02 6.70
N ASN A 37 4.96 13.60 6.00
CA ASN A 37 4.71 15.05 6.02
C ASN A 37 4.40 15.55 7.43
N SER A 38 3.59 14.82 8.19
CA SER A 38 3.27 15.15 9.58
C SER A 38 4.51 15.10 10.48
N TRP A 39 5.40 14.14 10.27
CA TRP A 39 6.68 14.06 10.98
C TRP A 39 7.61 15.21 10.62
N LEU A 40 7.70 15.59 9.33
CA LEU A 40 8.51 16.73 8.91
C LEU A 40 8.06 18.05 9.57
N GLN A 41 6.75 18.20 9.83
CA GLN A 41 6.21 19.41 10.46
C GLN A 41 6.30 19.40 11.99
N SER A 42 6.04 18.25 12.63
CA SER A 42 5.96 18.14 14.09
C SER A 42 7.27 17.71 14.76
N ASN A 43 8.16 17.05 14.00
CA ASN A 43 9.33 16.35 14.49
C ASN A 43 9.02 15.32 15.59
N ASP A 44 7.80 14.79 15.62
CA ASP A 44 7.34 13.85 16.65
C ASP A 44 8.06 12.50 16.51
N THR A 45 8.88 12.16 17.50
CA THR A 45 9.60 10.89 17.59
C THR A 45 8.69 9.66 17.60
N ASN A 46 7.41 9.80 17.99
CA ASN A 46 6.46 8.68 17.91
C ASN A 46 6.03 8.37 16.48
N LEU A 47 5.94 9.39 15.60
CA LEU A 47 5.62 9.20 14.19
C LEU A 47 6.79 8.54 13.45
N LYS A 48 8.02 8.87 13.83
CA LYS A 48 9.24 8.27 13.27
C LYS A 48 9.24 6.73 13.33
N GLY A 49 8.88 6.16 14.48
CA GLY A 49 8.80 4.70 14.65
C GLY A 49 7.74 4.06 13.75
N LYS A 50 6.56 4.69 13.66
CA LYS A 50 5.46 4.19 12.82
C LYS A 50 5.75 4.32 11.32
N ILE A 51 6.41 5.40 10.89
CA ILE A 51 6.86 5.61 9.50
C ILE A 51 7.86 4.52 9.10
N ASN A 52 8.82 4.21 9.96
CA ASN A 52 9.80 3.15 9.69
C ASN A 52 9.11 1.78 9.57
N GLN A 53 8.15 1.44 10.44
CA GLN A 53 7.37 0.20 10.32
C GLN A 53 6.56 0.15 9.02
N LEU A 54 5.87 1.25 8.68
CA LEU A 54 5.07 1.32 7.45
C LEU A 54 5.94 1.24 6.19
N ALA A 55 7.16 1.79 6.23
CA ALA A 55 8.13 1.64 5.17
C ALA A 55 8.59 0.18 4.99
N GLU A 56 8.82 -0.57 6.07
CA GLU A 56 9.16 -2.00 5.97
C GLU A 56 8.03 -2.80 5.32
N GLU A 57 6.77 -2.54 5.72
CA GLU A 57 5.61 -3.18 5.10
C GLU A 57 5.50 -2.86 3.61
N LEU A 58 5.73 -1.60 3.22
CA LEU A 58 5.72 -1.19 1.82
C LEU A 58 6.87 -1.82 1.03
N MET A 59 8.06 -1.98 1.60
CA MET A 59 9.17 -2.68 0.95
C MET A 59 8.91 -4.18 0.75
N GLN A 60 8.11 -4.81 1.62
CA GLN A 60 7.69 -6.20 1.46
C GLN A 60 6.63 -6.37 0.38
N LEU A 61 5.71 -5.40 0.25
CA LEU A 61 4.63 -5.43 -0.73
C LEU A 61 5.10 -4.98 -2.12
N ASP A 62 6.00 -3.99 -2.17
CA ASP A 62 6.54 -3.40 -3.39
C ASP A 62 8.08 -3.35 -3.31
N PRO A 63 8.79 -4.29 -3.97
CA PRO A 63 10.25 -4.30 -4.00
C PRO A 63 10.87 -3.05 -4.67
N THR A 64 10.09 -2.28 -5.41
CA THR A 64 10.54 -1.04 -6.05
C THR A 64 10.53 0.16 -5.08
N PHE A 65 9.78 0.05 -3.99
CA PHE A 65 9.75 1.04 -2.92
C PHE A 65 11.10 1.05 -2.18
N LYS A 66 11.79 2.19 -2.22
CA LYS A 66 13.09 2.38 -1.55
C LYS A 66 12.98 3.54 -0.56
N PHE A 67 12.97 3.23 0.72
CA PHE A 67 12.99 4.22 1.78
C PHE A 67 14.22 4.05 2.67
N LYS A 68 14.88 5.16 3.02
CA LYS A 68 15.99 5.16 3.97
C LYS A 68 15.44 5.49 5.35
N PHE A 69 15.55 4.54 6.27
CA PHE A 69 15.09 4.74 7.64
C PHE A 69 15.66 6.01 8.26
N LEU A 70 14.79 6.70 8.98
CA LEU A 70 15.14 7.90 9.72
C LEU A 70 15.97 7.46 10.94
N MET A 71 17.27 7.83 10.98
CA MET A 71 18.17 7.64 12.13
C MET A 71 17.95 8.71 13.18
#